data_AF-A0A7K3UPC7-F1
#
_entry.id   AF-A0A7K3UPC7-F1
#
_cell.length_a   1.000
_cell.length_b   1.000
_cell.length_c   1.000
_cell.angle_alpha   90.00
_cell.angle_beta   90.00
_cell.angle_gamma   90.00
#
_symmetry.space_group_name_H-M   'P 1'
#
loop_
_entity.id
_entity.type
_entity.pdbx_description
1 polymer ?
#
loop_
_entity_poly.entity_id
_entity_poly.type
_entity_poly.pdbx_seq_one_letter_code
_entity_poly.pdbx_strand_id
1 'polypeptide(L)'
;MNQRIESARLELAQSTGAQPGSNAVRSWTTKRDEKRRRLAAIAPWLEDGILPAHRIIDALETLIRPGDRVALEGDNQKQADFLSRSFAKVDPQKVHDVHLL
;
A
#
# COMPACT_ATOMS: atom_id res chain seq x y z
N MET A 1 -16.42 -33.30 -60.39
CA MET A 1 -15.12 -33.31 -61.08
C MET A 1 -14.42 -31.99 -60.72
N ASN A 2 -13.40 -31.90 -59.89
CA ASN A 2 -12.24 -32.79 -59.70
C ASN A 2 -11.81 -32.85 -58.22
N GLN A 3 -11.33 -34.04 -57.83
CA GLN A 3 -10.64 -34.33 -56.57
C GLN A 3 -9.14 -33.96 -56.61
N ARG A 4 -8.52 -33.75 -55.42
CA ARG A 4 -7.13 -34.08 -55.01
C ARG A 4 -6.90 -33.55 -53.58
N ILE A 5 -7.01 -34.34 -52.51
CA ILE A 5 -5.98 -35.17 -51.83
C ILE A 5 -4.79 -34.38 -51.25
N GLU A 6 -4.87 -34.13 -49.93
CA GLU A 6 -3.93 -34.50 -48.85
C GLU A 6 -2.49 -33.94 -48.82
N SER A 7 -2.15 -33.25 -47.73
CA SER A 7 -0.79 -33.11 -47.21
C SER A 7 -0.83 -32.78 -45.71
N ALA A 8 -0.54 -33.77 -44.88
CA ALA A 8 -0.23 -33.59 -43.48
C ALA A 8 1.01 -32.70 -43.31
N ARG A 9 0.92 -31.65 -42.48
CA ARG A 9 2.09 -31.03 -41.88
C ARG A 9 1.75 -30.50 -40.48
N LEU A 10 1.96 -31.40 -39.53
CA LEU A 10 2.50 -31.16 -38.18
C LEU A 10 2.68 -29.67 -37.82
N GLU A 11 1.67 -29.03 -37.24
CA GLU A 11 1.87 -27.77 -36.52
C GLU A 11 2.37 -28.09 -35.12
N LEU A 12 3.68 -27.89 -35.01
CA LEU A 12 4.53 -27.90 -33.85
C LEU A 12 3.84 -27.21 -32.66
N ALA A 13 3.65 -27.96 -31.57
CA ALA A 13 3.27 -27.43 -30.27
C ALA A 13 4.15 -26.22 -29.93
N GLN A 14 3.53 -25.04 -29.85
CA GLN A 14 4.19 -23.82 -29.41
C GLN A 14 4.65 -24.04 -27.97
N SER A 15 5.97 -24.09 -27.84
CA SER A 15 6.73 -24.06 -26.60
C SER A 15 6.12 -23.06 -25.62
N THR A 16 5.48 -23.55 -24.57
CA THR A 16 5.18 -22.76 -23.37
C THR A 16 6.51 -22.50 -22.68
N GLY A 17 7.25 -21.51 -23.18
CA GLY A 17 8.40 -20.94 -22.51
C GLY A 17 7.91 -20.29 -21.22
N ALA A 18 8.14 -20.97 -20.09
CA ALA A 18 8.07 -20.36 -18.77
C ALA A 18 8.92 -19.08 -18.81
N GLN A 19 8.27 -17.92 -18.74
CA GLN A 19 8.95 -16.66 -18.59
C GLN A 19 9.73 -16.72 -17.27
N PRO A 20 11.08 -16.60 -17.29
CA PRO A 20 11.83 -16.57 -16.05
C PRO A 20 11.35 -15.36 -15.24
N GLY A 21 10.99 -15.61 -13.98
CA GLY A 21 10.47 -14.61 -13.06
C GLY A 21 11.34 -13.36 -13.14
N SER A 22 10.70 -12.22 -13.40
CA SER A 22 11.33 -10.92 -13.44
C SER A 22 12.24 -10.79 -12.21
N ASN A 23 13.54 -10.73 -12.43
CA ASN A 23 14.53 -10.54 -11.39
C ASN A 23 14.39 -9.09 -10.91
N ALA A 24 13.36 -8.83 -10.12
CA ALA A 24 13.04 -7.50 -9.62
C ALA A 24 14.24 -7.03 -8.80
N VAL A 25 14.92 -6.01 -9.31
CA VAL A 25 16.08 -5.40 -8.66
C VAL A 25 15.70 -5.07 -7.22
N ARG A 26 16.41 -5.67 -6.25
CA ARG A 26 16.19 -5.40 -4.82
C ARG A 26 16.33 -3.92 -4.57
N SER A 27 15.23 -3.24 -4.29
CA SER A 27 15.24 -1.83 -3.90
C SER A 27 15.47 -1.70 -2.39
N TRP A 28 16.49 -0.91 -2.02
CA TRP A 28 16.78 -0.56 -0.63
C TRP A 28 15.99 0.68 -0.16
N THR A 29 15.24 1.32 -1.06
CA THR A 29 14.52 2.56 -0.78
C THR A 29 13.04 2.36 -0.48
N THR A 30 12.52 1.12 -0.50
CA THR A 30 11.09 0.82 -0.38
C THR A 30 10.40 1.54 0.79
N LYS A 31 10.99 1.52 2.01
CA LYS A 31 10.42 2.22 3.17
C LYS A 31 10.43 3.75 3.01
N ARG A 32 11.49 4.30 2.42
CA ARG A 32 11.64 5.74 2.16
C ARG A 32 10.63 6.21 1.12
N ASP A 33 10.46 5.45 0.05
CA ASP A 33 9.55 5.77 -1.05
C ASP A 33 8.09 5.68 -0.59
N GLU A 34 7.78 4.69 0.23
CA GLU A 34 6.45 4.53 0.83
C GLU A 34 6.12 5.69 1.80
N LYS A 35 7.07 6.09 2.66
CA LYS A 35 6.93 7.30 3.50
C LYS A 35 6.67 8.54 2.64
N ARG A 36 7.44 8.74 1.56
CA ARG A 36 7.28 9.88 0.65
C ARG A 36 5.89 9.89 0.00
N ARG A 37 5.40 8.73 -0.42
CA ARG A 37 4.05 8.58 -1.00
C ARG A 37 2.96 8.99 -0.02
N ARG A 38 3.03 8.52 1.23
CA ARG A 38 2.05 8.86 2.29
C ARG A 38 2.07 10.35 2.62
N LEU A 39 3.26 10.94 2.74
CA LEU A 39 3.40 12.38 3.00
C LEU A 39 2.86 13.23 1.86
N ALA A 40 3.10 12.82 0.61
CA ALA A 40 2.56 13.54 -0.56
C ALA A 40 1.02 13.55 -0.58
N ALA A 41 0.37 12.50 -0.06
CA ALA A 41 -1.09 12.40 -0.03
C ALA A 41 -1.75 13.41 0.94
N ILE A 42 -1.06 13.78 2.03
CA ILE A 42 -1.56 14.75 3.01
C ILE A 42 -1.00 16.17 2.82
N ALA A 43 0.00 16.34 1.95
CA ALA A 43 0.66 17.63 1.73
C ALA A 43 -0.32 18.79 1.42
N PRO A 44 -1.42 18.60 0.66
CA PRO A 44 -2.39 19.67 0.43
C PRO A 44 -3.15 20.14 1.68
N TRP A 45 -3.08 19.40 2.79
CA TRP A 45 -3.73 19.75 4.05
C TRP A 45 -2.80 20.46 5.02
N LEU A 46 -1.50 20.52 4.74
CA LEU A 46 -0.52 21.10 5.64
C LEU A 46 -0.39 22.60 5.41
N GLU A 47 -0.41 23.36 6.50
CA GLU A 47 -0.15 24.80 6.55
C GLU A 47 1.18 25.00 7.28
N ASP A 48 2.25 25.39 6.57
CA ASP A 48 3.61 25.51 7.12
C ASP A 48 4.10 24.24 7.86
N GLY A 49 3.69 23.07 7.37
CA GLY A 49 4.02 21.77 7.98
C GLY A 49 3.15 21.40 9.18
N ILE A 50 2.16 22.23 9.53
CA ILE A 50 1.18 21.98 10.59
C ILE A 50 -0.07 21.37 9.96
N LEU A 51 -0.55 20.26 10.51
CA LEU A 51 -1.84 19.68 10.13
C LEU A 51 -2.96 20.34 10.97
N PRO A 52 -3.98 20.95 10.34
CA PRO A 52 -5.15 21.46 11.05
C PRO A 52 -5.85 20.34 11.84
N ALA A 53 -6.19 20.58 13.10
CA ALA A 53 -6.73 19.55 13.99
C ALA A 53 -8.01 18.86 13.45
N HIS A 54 -8.83 19.58 12.69
CA HIS A 54 -10.05 19.03 12.10
C HIS A 54 -9.79 17.99 11.00
N ARG A 55 -8.57 17.94 10.44
CA ARG A 55 -8.13 16.95 9.44
C ARG A 55 -7.51 15.70 10.06
N ILE A 56 -7.46 15.57 11.38
CA ILE A 56 -6.70 14.49 12.01
C ILE A 56 -7.22 13.09 11.61
N ILE A 57 -8.53 12.90 11.50
CA ILE A 57 -9.11 11.62 11.10
C ILE A 57 -8.77 11.32 9.64
N ASP A 58 -8.98 12.28 8.74
CA ASP A 58 -8.60 12.16 7.31
C ASP A 58 -7.12 11.81 7.15
N ALA A 59 -6.24 12.43 7.95
CA ALA A 59 -4.81 12.17 7.95
C ALA A 59 -4.47 10.78 8.47
N LEU A 60 -5.07 10.32 9.57
CA LEU A 60 -4.85 8.98 10.09
C LEU A 60 -5.29 7.91 9.09
N GLU A 61 -6.46 8.07 8.46
CA GLU A 61 -6.97 7.18 7.42
C GLU A 61 -6.11 7.17 6.14
N THR A 62 -5.41 8.27 5.85
CA THR A 62 -4.55 8.40 4.66
C THR A 62 -3.13 7.87 4.92
N LEU A 63 -2.60 8.11 6.13
CA LEU A 63 -1.23 7.79 6.49
C LEU A 63 -1.06 6.35 6.98
N ILE A 64 -2.05 5.81 7.69
CA ILE A 64 -2.00 4.46 8.28
C ILE A 64 -2.69 3.49 7.33
N ARG A 65 -2.07 2.35 7.07
CA ARG A 65 -2.62 1.29 6.25
C ARG A 65 -2.98 0.05 7.06
N PRO A 66 -3.84 -0.80 6.49
CA PRO A 66 -4.08 -2.10 7.07
C PRO A 66 -2.78 -2.88 7.30
N GLY A 67 -2.62 -3.46 8.48
CA GLY A 67 -1.44 -4.22 8.87
C GLY A 67 -0.22 -3.40 9.30
N ASP A 68 -0.30 -2.07 9.32
CA ASP A 68 0.80 -1.24 9.81
C ASP A 68 1.07 -1.49 11.30
N ARG A 69 2.34 -1.30 11.70
CA ARG A 69 2.75 -1.29 13.10
C ARG A 69 2.76 0.16 13.59
N VAL A 70 1.93 0.47 14.58
CA VAL A 70 1.72 1.85 15.05
C VAL A 70 2.11 1.93 16.52
N ALA A 71 3.12 2.73 16.82
CA ALA A 71 3.43 3.11 18.19
C ALA A 71 2.51 4.27 18.58
N LEU A 72 1.67 4.05 19.59
CA LEU A 72 0.85 5.10 20.17
C LEU A 72 1.47 5.50 21.52
N GLU A 73 1.95 6.73 21.61
CA GLU A 73 2.65 7.19 22.81
C GLU A 73 1.70 7.25 24.00
N GLY A 74 2.02 6.46 25.01
CA GLY A 74 1.36 6.45 26.30
C GLY A 74 2.33 5.92 27.34
N ASP A 75 3.14 6.79 27.92
CA ASP A 75 3.90 6.46 29.12
C ASP A 75 3.07 6.75 30.38
N ASN A 76 3.61 6.45 31.56
CA ASN A 76 2.90 6.62 32.84
C ASN A 76 2.67 8.11 33.22
N GLN A 77 3.19 9.08 32.45
CA GLN A 77 3.11 10.52 32.72
C GLN A 77 2.60 11.36 31.53
N LYS A 78 2.67 10.87 30.30
CA LYS A 78 2.32 11.55 29.05
C LYS A 78 1.57 10.60 28.14
N GLN A 79 0.41 11.06 27.69
CA GLN A 79 -0.47 10.33 26.80
C GLN A 79 -0.76 11.16 25.56
N ALA A 80 -0.62 10.57 24.38
CA ALA A 80 -1.11 11.15 23.13
C ALA A 80 -2.64 11.03 23.02
N ASP A 81 -3.34 11.51 24.04
CA ASP A 81 -4.77 11.31 24.28
C ASP A 81 -5.64 11.86 23.13
N PHE A 82 -5.25 13.01 22.55
CA PHE A 82 -5.90 13.53 21.34
C PHE A 82 -5.77 12.56 20.15
N LEU A 83 -4.59 11.98 19.93
CA LEU A 83 -4.36 11.04 18.83
C LEU A 83 -5.06 9.71 19.08
N SER A 84 -5.04 9.20 20.31
CA SER A 84 -5.72 7.96 20.69
C SER A 84 -7.23 8.04 20.45
N ARG A 85 -7.88 9.11 20.94
CA ARG A 85 -9.31 9.34 20.71
C ARG A 85 -9.67 9.60 19.24
N SER A 86 -8.77 10.21 18.48
CA SER A 86 -8.98 10.43 17.04
C SER A 86 -8.81 9.13 16.26
N PHE A 87 -7.82 8.31 16.62
CA PHE A 87 -7.58 7.00 16.03
C PHE A 87 -8.76 6.05 16.27
N ALA A 88 -9.39 6.09 17.44
CA ALA A 88 -10.59 5.30 17.72
C ALA A 88 -11.83 5.68 16.87
N LYS A 89 -11.78 6.80 16.14
CA LYS A 89 -12.89 7.30 15.29
C LYS A 89 -12.69 7.07 13.79
N VAL A 90 -11.54 6.51 13.38
CA VAL A 90 -11.27 6.23 11.97
C VAL A 90 -12.20 5.15 11.43
N ASP A 91 -12.43 5.16 10.12
CA ASP A 91 -13.18 4.12 9.43
C ASP A 91 -12.42 2.77 9.46
N PRO A 92 -12.97 1.72 10.11
CA PRO A 92 -12.32 0.41 10.19
C PRO A 92 -12.24 -0.30 8.83
N GLN A 93 -12.99 0.13 7.81
CA GLN A 93 -12.82 -0.40 6.45
C GLN A 93 -11.54 0.13 5.78
N LYS A 94 -11.01 1.26 6.24
CA LYS A 94 -9.77 1.87 5.73
C LYS A 94 -8.56 1.51 6.58
N VAL A 95 -8.74 1.46 7.90
CA VAL A 95 -7.67 1.18 8.87
C VAL A 95 -8.06 0.00 9.75
N HIS A 96 -7.44 -1.15 9.51
CA HIS A 96 -7.70 -2.40 10.25
C HIS A 96 -6.43 -3.25 10.39
N ASP A 97 -6.48 -4.32 11.18
CA ASP A 97 -5.35 -5.23 11.43
C ASP A 97 -4.05 -4.53 11.88
N VAL A 98 -4.18 -3.35 12.48
CA VAL A 98 -3.05 -2.56 12.98
C VAL A 98 -2.45 -3.25 14.20
N HIS A 99 -1.13 -3.34 14.24
CA HIS A 99 -0.41 -3.86 15.39
C HIS A 99 0.08 -2.70 16.25
N LEU A 100 -0.58 -2.46 17.38
CA LEU A 100 -0.18 -1.46 18.37
C LEU A 100 1.05 -1.95 19.15
N LEU A 101 2.00 -1.03 19.37
CA LEU A 101 3.28 -1.27 20.05
C LEU A 101 3.31 -0.66 21.44
#